data_AF-A0AAW0KHN3-F1
#
_entry.id   AF-A0AAW0KHN3-F1
#
_cell.length_a   1.000
_cell.length_b   1.000
_cell.length_c   1.000
_cell.angle_alpha   90.00
_cell.angle_beta   90.00
_cell.angle_gamma   90.00
#
_symmetry.space_group_name_H-M   'P 1'
#
loop_
_entity.id
_entity.type
_entity.pdbx_description
1 polymer ?
#
loop_
_entity_poly.entity_id
_entity_poly.type
_entity_poly.pdbx_seq_one_letter_code
_entity_poly.pdbx_strand_id
1 'polypeptide(L)'
;MYNLGLVGKILVDKVINKNVVKAILLKAWNTAKGVQIVDLSDNIYLFKFATEEDRKRLIELGPWNIEGFPFILKQWDQKLQRSSALYLDLAKI
;
A
#
# COMPACT_ATOMS: atom_id res chain seq x y z
N MET A 1 10.65 15.29 -8.79
CA MET A 1 9.28 14.89 -9.18
C MET A 1 8.66 14.17 -7.99
N TYR A 2 7.54 14.65 -7.48
CA TYR A 2 6.88 14.10 -6.28
C TYR A 2 6.37 12.68 -6.57
N ASN A 3 6.90 11.68 -5.86
CA ASN A 3 6.44 10.31 -5.97
C ASN A 3 5.19 10.14 -5.09
N LEU A 4 4.00 10.10 -5.70
CA LEU A 4 2.72 9.93 -5.01
C LEU A 4 2.41 8.45 -4.71
N GLY A 5 3.42 7.58 -4.65
CA GLY A 5 3.25 6.16 -4.38
C GLY A 5 3.34 5.82 -2.89
N LEU A 6 2.54 4.86 -2.42
CA LEU A 6 2.72 4.19 -1.13
C LEU A 6 2.82 2.69 -1.32
N VAL A 7 3.61 2.00 -0.48
CA VAL A 7 3.55 0.55 -0.36
C VAL A 7 2.88 0.18 0.94
N GLY A 8 1.95 -0.75 0.86
CA GLY A 8 1.31 -1.36 2.02
C GLY A 8 1.69 -2.82 2.18
N LYS A 9 1.90 -3.25 3.43
CA LYS A 9 2.08 -4.66 3.79
C LYS A 9 1.12 -5.05 4.91
N ILE A 10 0.41 -6.16 4.74
CA ILE A 10 -0.40 -6.78 5.80
C ILE A 10 0.50 -7.74 6.57
N LEU A 11 0.60 -7.56 7.89
CA LEU A 11 1.45 -8.37 8.76
C LEU A 11 0.70 -9.63 9.21
N VAL A 12 0.81 -10.69 8.41
CA VAL A 12 0.20 -11.99 8.69
C VAL A 12 0.91 -13.12 7.93
N ASP A 13 0.98 -14.31 8.52
CA ASP A 13 1.67 -15.49 7.98
C ASP A 13 0.88 -16.25 6.89
N LYS A 14 -0.34 -15.80 6.58
CA LYS A 14 -1.18 -16.38 5.51
C LYS A 14 -1.46 -15.35 4.42
N VAL A 15 -1.59 -15.81 3.18
CA VAL A 15 -2.01 -14.94 2.08
C VAL A 15 -3.50 -14.63 2.23
N ILE A 16 -3.85 -13.34 2.31
CA ILE A 16 -5.24 -12.90 2.29
C ILE A 16 -5.71 -12.78 0.83
N ASN A 17 -6.98 -13.10 0.57
CA ASN A 17 -7.56 -12.97 -0.76
C ASN A 17 -7.42 -11.52 -1.28
N LYS A 18 -6.66 -11.35 -2.36
CA LYS A 18 -6.32 -10.05 -2.94
C LYS A 18 -7.54 -9.23 -3.36
N ASN A 19 -8.60 -9.88 -3.83
CA ASN A 19 -9.85 -9.20 -4.22
C ASN A 19 -10.58 -8.64 -3.00
N VAL A 20 -10.59 -9.39 -1.89
CA VAL A 20 -11.16 -8.92 -0.61
C VAL A 20 -10.38 -7.73 -0.08
N VAL A 21 -9.04 -7.81 -0.08
CA VAL A 21 -8.17 -6.70 0.34
C VAL A 21 -8.45 -5.44 -0.49
N LYS A 22 -8.47 -5.55 -1.82
CA LYS A 22 -8.76 -4.42 -2.71
C LYS A 22 -10.15 -3.83 -2.46
N ALA A 23 -11.17 -4.67 -2.27
CA ALA A 23 -12.52 -4.20 -1.98
C ALA A 23 -12.59 -3.43 -0.66
N ILE A 24 -11.95 -3.93 0.40
CA ILE A 24 -11.84 -3.23 1.69
C ILE A 24 -11.15 -1.89 1.52
N LEU A 25 -9.98 -1.87 0.85
CA LEU A 25 -9.20 -0.66 0.66
C LEU A 25 -9.93 0.38 -0.19
N LEU A 26 -10.54 -0.01 -1.31
CA LEU A 26 -11.32 0.91 -2.16
C LEU A 26 -12.55 1.47 -1.43
N LYS A 27 -13.18 0.68 -0.57
CA LYS A 27 -14.32 1.13 0.24
C LYS A 27 -13.89 2.08 1.35
N ALA A 28 -12.79 1.79 2.03
CA ALA A 28 -12.26 2.60 3.13
C ALA A 28 -11.62 3.90 2.62
N TRP A 29 -10.88 3.82 1.52
CA TRP A 29 -10.12 4.92 0.95
C TRP A 29 -10.95 5.60 -0.13
N ASN A 30 -11.93 6.38 0.33
CA ASN A 30 -12.79 7.23 -0.48
C ASN A 30 -12.00 8.43 -1.07
N THR A 31 -11.04 8.11 -1.94
CA THR A 31 -10.14 9.08 -2.59
C THR A 31 -10.91 9.88 -3.65
N ALA A 32 -10.69 11.20 -3.70
CA ALA A 32 -11.47 12.08 -4.57
C ALA A 32 -11.24 11.81 -6.06
N LYS A 33 -10.04 11.37 -6.43
CA LYS A 33 -9.66 11.05 -7.83
C LYS A 33 -9.31 9.58 -8.04
N GLY A 34 -9.65 8.72 -7.09
CA GLY A 34 -9.31 7.31 -7.12
C GLY A 34 -7.86 7.01 -6.74
N VAL A 35 -7.58 5.72 -6.58
CA VAL A 35 -6.25 5.17 -6.31
C VAL A 35 -6.05 3.93 -7.19
N GLN A 36 -4.91 3.84 -7.86
CA GLN A 36 -4.53 2.60 -8.54
C GLN A 36 -3.85 1.66 -7.55
N ILE A 37 -4.32 0.42 -7.46
CA ILE A 37 -3.75 -0.62 -6.62
C ILE A 37 -3.05 -1.65 -7.52
N VAL A 38 -1.77 -1.90 -7.27
CA VAL A 38 -0.94 -2.89 -7.97
C VAL A 38 -0.51 -3.96 -6.96
N ASP A 39 -0.75 -5.23 -7.30
CA ASP A 39 -0.28 -6.34 -6.49
C ASP A 39 1.23 -6.53 -6.75
N LEU A 40 2.05 -6.42 -5.70
CA LEU A 40 3.50 -6.63 -5.82
C LEU A 40 3.89 -8.05 -5.42
N SER A 41 3.36 -8.53 -4.31
CA SER A 41 3.62 -9.86 -3.75
C SER A 41 2.49 -10.25 -2.79
N ASP A 42 2.65 -11.36 -2.08
CA ASP A 42 1.71 -11.79 -1.07
C ASP A 42 1.61 -10.77 0.06
N ASN A 43 0.39 -10.28 0.28
CA ASN A 43 0.07 -9.25 1.26
C ASN A 43 0.80 -7.90 1.06
N ILE A 44 1.46 -7.67 -0.09
CA ILE A 44 2.19 -6.43 -0.40
C ILE A 44 1.60 -5.77 -1.65
N TYR A 45 1.25 -4.49 -1.50
CA TYR A 45 0.52 -3.72 -2.51
C TYR A 45 1.17 -2.36 -2.73
N LEU A 46 1.20 -1.90 -3.98
CA LEU A 46 1.57 -0.54 -4.35
C LEU A 46 0.32 0.27 -4.66
N PHE A 47 0.24 1.45 -4.08
CA PHE A 47 -0.81 2.42 -4.26
C PHE A 47 -0.26 3.61 -5.01
N LYS A 48 -0.90 4.00 -6.11
CA LYS A 48 -0.56 5.23 -6.84
C LYS A 48 -1.72 6.21 -6.71
N PHE A 49 -1.46 7.30 -6.00
CA PHE A 49 -2.43 8.36 -5.78
C PHE A 49 -2.36 9.39 -6.89
N ALA A 50 -3.52 9.92 -7.26
CA ALA A 50 -3.62 11.01 -8.22
C ALA A 50 -3.29 12.38 -7.61
N THR A 51 -3.36 12.51 -6.28
CA THR A 51 -3.12 13.76 -5.55
C THR A 51 -2.27 13.51 -4.30
N GLU A 52 -1.49 14.50 -3.90
CA GLU A 52 -0.69 14.45 -2.67
C GLU A 52 -1.58 14.54 -1.43
N GLU A 53 -2.70 15.25 -1.55
CA GLU A 53 -3.69 15.45 -0.50
C GLU A 53 -4.36 14.13 -0.11
N ASP A 54 -4.82 13.33 -1.10
CA ASP A 54 -5.37 11.99 -0.84
C ASP A 54 -4.32 11.08 -0.19
N ARG A 55 -3.06 11.14 -0.66
CA ARG A 55 -1.96 10.34 -0.10
C ARG A 55 -1.68 10.70 1.35
N LYS A 56 -1.53 11.99 1.66
CA LYS A 56 -1.24 12.48 3.02
C LYS A 56 -2.37 12.14 3.98
N ARG A 57 -3.61 12.41 3.57
CA ARG A 57 -4.80 12.12 4.36
C ARG A 57 -4.85 10.64 4.78
N LEU A 58 -4.53 9.71 3.88
CA LEU A 58 -4.55 8.29 4.21
C LEU A 58 -3.45 7.87 5.18
N ILE A 59 -2.27 8.49 5.12
CA ILE A 59 -1.22 8.25 6.13
C ILE A 59 -1.70 8.76 7.49
N GLU A 60 -2.29 9.96 7.54
CA GLU A 60 -2.74 10.61 8.77
C GLU A 60 -3.94 9.92 9.42
N LEU A 61 -4.82 9.27 8.64
CA LEU A 61 -5.98 8.53 9.14
C LEU A 61 -5.63 7.14 9.71
N GLY A 62 -4.37 6.70 9.59
CA GLY A 62 -3.89 5.46 10.21
C GLY A 62 -3.91 5.52 11.75
N PRO A 63 -3.73 4.37 12.44
CA PRO A 63 -3.26 3.09 11.93
C PRO A 63 -4.34 2.30 11.16
N TRP A 64 -3.90 1.50 10.19
CA TRP A 64 -4.80 0.68 9.38
C TRP A 64 -4.76 -0.79 9.81
N ASN A 65 -5.88 -1.47 9.63
CA ASN A 65 -5.98 -2.91 9.73
C ASN A 65 -6.81 -3.45 8.54
N ILE A 66 -6.54 -4.70 8.16
CA ILE A 66 -7.30 -5.43 7.16
C ILE A 66 -7.64 -6.79 7.76
N GLU A 67 -8.93 -7.08 7.91
CA GLU A 67 -9.42 -8.34 8.52
C GLU A 67 -8.80 -8.62 9.91
N GLY A 68 -8.60 -7.56 10.72
CA GLY A 68 -8.00 -7.67 12.05
C GLY A 68 -6.47 -7.78 12.09
N PHE A 69 -5.80 -7.77 10.92
CA PHE A 69 -4.34 -7.78 10.84
C PHE A 69 -3.77 -6.37 10.62
N PRO A 70 -2.65 -6.00 11.26
CA PRO A 70 -2.01 -4.70 11.05
C PRO A 70 -1.65 -4.48 9.58
N PHE A 71 -1.92 -3.28 9.08
CA PHE A 71 -1.59 -2.87 7.73
C PHE A 71 -0.67 -1.64 7.76
N ILE A 72 0.59 -1.84 7.40
CA ILE A 72 1.62 -0.81 7.45
C ILE A 72 1.74 -0.15 6.09
N LEU A 73 1.76 1.19 6.06
CA LEU A 73 2.01 1.99 4.87
C LEU A 73 3.36 2.69 4.96
N LYS A 74 4.11 2.71 3.85
CA LYS A 74 5.36 3.47 3.69
C LYS A 74 5.36 4.21 2.37
N GLN A 75 6.06 5.35 2.33
CA GLN A 75 6.26 6.08 1.09
C GLN A 75 7.06 5.21 0.10
N TRP A 76 6.55 5.11 -1.13
CA TRP A 76 7.32 4.50 -2.22
C TRP A 76 8.50 5.41 -2.53
N ASP A 77 9.71 4.88 -2.62
CA ASP A 77 10.89 5.61 -3.11
C ASP A 77 11.32 4.99 -4.45
N GLN A 78 11.33 5.78 -5.53
CA GLN A 78 11.73 5.31 -6.85
C GLN A 78 13.21 4.87 -6.92
N LYS A 79 14.06 5.27 -5.96
CA LYS A 79 15.43 4.75 -5.86
C LYS A 79 15.47 3.25 -5.56
N LEU A 80 14.40 2.73 -4.96
CA LEU A 80 14.23 1.31 -4.68
C LEU A 80 13.92 0.50 -5.95
N GLN A 81 13.49 1.13 -7.04
CA GLN A 81 13.04 0.47 -8.28
C GLN A 81 14.18 -0.14 -9.11
N ARG A 82 15.45 0.21 -8.84
CA ARG A 82 16.62 -0.16 -9.68
C ARG A 82 17.47 -1.32 -9.15
N SER A 83 17.16 -1.92 -8.00
CA SER A 83 17.90 -3.09 -7.51
C SER A 83 16.98 -4.29 -7.33
N SER A 84 17.43 -5.46 -7.75
CA SER A 84 16.80 -6.76 -7.44
C SER A 84 16.70 -7.04 -5.94
N ALA A 85 17.39 -6.25 -5.10
CA ALA A 85 17.29 -6.28 -3.63
C ALA A 85 15.94 -5.76 -3.09
N LEU A 86 15.13 -5.08 -3.92
CA LEU A 86 13.83 -4.53 -3.54
C LEU A 86 12.86 -5.56 -2.94
N TYR A 87 12.84 -6.76 -3.52
CA TYR A 87 11.95 -7.83 -3.05
C TYR A 87 12.30 -8.28 -1.63
N LEU A 88 13.61 -8.28 -1.30
CA LEU A 88 14.11 -8.67 0.01
C LEU A 88 13.84 -7.61 1.08
N ASP A 89 13.84 -6.32 0.72
CA ASP A 89 13.59 -5.25 1.69
C ASP A 89 12.09 -5.03 1.94
N LEU A 90 11.23 -5.27 0.94
CA LEU A 90 9.77 -5.33 1.15
C LEU A 90 9.35 -6.54 2.01
N ALA A 91 10.09 -7.65 1.93
CA ALA A 91 9.89 -8.80 2.79
C ALA A 91 10.27 -8.54 4.28
N LYS A 92 11.07 -7.51 4.56
CA LYS A 92 11.57 -7.15 5.92
C LYS A 92 10.78 -6.05 6.64
N ILE A 93 9.79 -5.42 5.99
CA ILE A 93 8.82 -4.50 6.64
C ILE A 93 7.84 -5.31 7.48
#